data_AF-A0AA41Y5I0-F1
#
_entry.id   AF-A0AA41Y5I0-F1
#
_cell.length_a   1.000
_cell.length_b   1.000
_cell.length_c   1.000
_cell.angle_alpha   90.00
_cell.angle_beta   90.00
_cell.angle_gamma   90.00
#
_symmetry.space_group_name_H-M   'P 1'
#
loop_
_entity.id
_entity.type
_entity.pdbx_description
1 polymer ?
#
loop_
_entity_poly.entity_id
_entity_poly.type
_entity_poly.pdbx_seq_one_letter_code
_entity_poly.pdbx_strand_id
1 'polypeptide(L)'
;MKYKNRFQYVFLIGLAFLLSAASCTNSEVRQTEELIIIKEQGSFAVGGSVKENPGTFDAVTRGPEGQTYHGDHAYVFYQIPADARQYPLVMWHGIGQFSKTWETTPDGREGFQNIFLRRGFGVYLLDQPRRGNAARSMAEGTISPTPDEPFWFNTFRVGEWPDFFPGVQFSKDPEALNQYFRQMVPNIGPIDISVNVDAVSVLFDKIGQGILVTHSHSGGMGWLTAVKNQNIKAIVSYEPGSGFLFPEGEVPAPIENSAGPLVATGVPMEDFMKLTKIPIIIYYGDFIPAEPDPNPGTDGWRARLEMARLWRDAVNKHGGDVTVVHLPEVGIKGNTHFPFSDLNNVEIADLMSEWLKEKELDK
;
A
#
# COMPACT_ATOMS: atom_id res chain seq x y z
N MET A 1 -88.69 -29.41 -7.17
CA MET A 1 -88.67 -30.43 -6.09
C MET A 1 -87.76 -29.90 -4.99
N LYS A 2 -88.27 -29.21 -3.96
CA LYS A 2 -88.79 -29.71 -2.66
C LYS A 2 -87.73 -30.43 -1.78
N TYR A 3 -87.41 -29.76 -0.66
CA TYR A 3 -86.91 -30.26 0.64
C TYR A 3 -85.42 -30.66 0.72
N LYS A 4 -84.66 -30.45 1.81
CA LYS A 4 -84.98 -30.19 3.23
C LYS A 4 -83.71 -29.73 3.98
N ASN A 5 -83.87 -28.78 4.91
CA ASN A 5 -82.94 -28.51 6.02
C ASN A 5 -83.02 -29.62 7.08
N ARG A 6 -81.88 -30.01 7.69
CA ARG A 6 -81.69 -30.51 9.08
C ARG A 6 -80.23 -30.25 9.51
N PHE A 7 -79.97 -29.29 10.40
CA PHE A 7 -79.85 -29.39 11.86
C PHE A 7 -78.54 -30.00 12.39
N GLN A 8 -77.71 -29.12 12.97
CA GLN A 8 -76.85 -29.21 14.18
C GLN A 8 -76.05 -30.50 14.46
N TYR A 9 -74.74 -30.39 14.72
CA TYR A 9 -74.16 -30.18 16.06
C TYR A 9 -72.63 -29.95 16.01
N VAL A 10 -72.20 -29.19 16.99
CA VAL A 10 -70.88 -28.62 17.33
C VAL A 10 -69.77 -29.68 17.49
N PHE A 11 -68.58 -29.40 16.94
CA PHE A 11 -67.32 -29.70 17.63
C PHE A 11 -66.31 -28.58 17.37
N LEU A 12 -65.85 -27.97 18.47
CA LEU A 12 -64.78 -26.98 18.56
C LEU A 12 -63.41 -27.65 18.39
N ILE A 13 -62.37 -26.80 18.30
CA ILE A 13 -60.91 -27.03 18.16
C ILE A 13 -60.51 -26.92 16.68
N GLY A 14 -59.87 -25.86 16.20
CA GLY A 14 -58.95 -24.94 16.83
C GLY A 14 -57.62 -25.01 16.07
N LEU A 15 -57.40 -24.12 15.11
CA LEU A 15 -56.06 -23.59 14.82
C LEU A 15 -56.18 -22.40 13.85
N ALA A 16 -55.76 -21.24 14.33
CA ALA A 16 -55.63 -20.02 13.54
C ALA A 16 -54.49 -20.15 12.54
N PHE A 17 -54.78 -19.93 11.25
CA PHE A 17 -53.79 -19.50 10.27
C PHE A 17 -54.17 -18.09 9.82
N LEU A 18 -53.81 -17.11 10.64
CA LEU A 18 -53.61 -15.73 10.21
C LEU A 18 -52.26 -15.69 9.48
N LEU A 19 -52.30 -15.85 8.16
CA LEU A 19 -51.19 -15.47 7.29
C LEU A 19 -51.16 -13.93 7.22
N SER A 20 -50.55 -13.33 8.23
CA SER A 20 -50.06 -11.95 8.15
C SER A 20 -48.92 -11.93 7.14
N ALA A 21 -49.19 -11.41 5.95
CA ALA A 21 -48.16 -10.95 5.02
C ALA A 21 -47.44 -9.74 5.66
N ALA A 22 -46.49 -10.04 6.55
CA ALA A 22 -45.45 -9.09 6.90
C ALA A 22 -44.49 -9.06 5.72
N SER A 23 -44.63 -8.04 4.88
CA SER A 23 -43.56 -7.63 3.96
C SER A 23 -42.35 -7.25 4.80
N CYS A 24 -41.45 -8.21 5.03
CA CYS A 24 -40.08 -7.92 5.39
C CYS A 24 -39.45 -7.23 4.18
N THR A 25 -39.53 -5.91 4.14
CA THR A 25 -38.59 -5.11 3.35
C THR A 25 -37.23 -5.29 4.00
N ASN A 26 -36.52 -6.34 3.60
CA ASN A 26 -35.06 -6.34 3.68
C ASN A 26 -34.61 -5.21 2.75
N SER A 27 -34.40 -4.03 3.32
CA SER A 27 -33.54 -3.03 2.70
C SER A 27 -32.12 -3.58 2.77
N GLU A 28 -31.80 -4.53 1.90
CA GLU A 28 -30.44 -4.61 1.39
C GLU A 28 -30.18 -3.25 0.76
N VAL A 29 -29.46 -2.40 1.48
CA VAL A 29 -28.76 -1.27 0.89
C VAL A 29 -27.76 -1.90 -0.07
N ARG A 30 -28.21 -2.22 -1.29
CA ARG A 30 -27.31 -2.21 -2.43
C ARG A 30 -26.80 -0.78 -2.47
N GLN A 31 -25.61 -0.55 -1.92
CA GLN A 31 -24.81 0.57 -2.38
C GLN A 31 -24.79 0.42 -3.90
N THR A 32 -25.53 1.27 -4.59
CA THR A 32 -25.32 1.46 -6.02
C THR A 32 -23.93 2.02 -6.12
N GLU A 33 -22.92 1.15 -6.23
CA GLU A 33 -21.56 1.57 -6.54
C GLU A 33 -21.65 2.37 -7.83
N GLU A 34 -21.47 3.69 -7.71
CA GLU A 34 -21.50 4.58 -8.86
C GLU A 34 -20.45 4.10 -9.88
N LEU A 35 -20.71 4.31 -11.17
CA LEU A 35 -19.73 3.96 -12.20
C LEU A 35 -18.46 4.81 -12.00
N ILE A 36 -17.28 4.20 -12.12
CA ILE A 36 -16.03 4.97 -12.25
C ILE A 36 -15.91 5.40 -13.72
N ILE A 37 -16.04 6.69 -13.98
CA ILE A 37 -15.87 7.26 -15.33
C ILE A 37 -14.39 7.63 -15.51
N ILE A 38 -13.71 6.88 -16.37
CA ILE A 38 -12.28 7.04 -16.65
C ILE A 38 -12.12 7.89 -17.90
N LYS A 39 -11.41 9.02 -17.77
CA LYS A 39 -11.04 9.89 -18.89
C LYS A 39 -9.91 9.28 -19.71
N GLU A 40 -8.91 8.74 -19.01
CA GLU A 40 -7.70 8.21 -19.62
C GLU A 40 -7.14 7.08 -18.75
N GLN A 41 -6.65 6.02 -19.37
CA GLN A 41 -5.88 4.99 -18.69
C GLN A 41 -4.84 4.39 -19.64
N GLY A 42 -3.76 3.89 -19.08
CA GLY A 42 -2.71 3.24 -19.85
C GLY A 42 -1.57 2.78 -18.97
N SER A 43 -0.46 2.44 -19.61
CA SER A 43 0.76 2.08 -18.91
C SER A 43 2.00 2.49 -19.69
N PHE A 44 3.10 2.71 -18.99
CA PHE A 44 4.40 3.01 -19.60
C PHE A 44 5.55 2.57 -18.69
N ALA A 45 6.73 2.36 -19.28
CA ALA A 45 7.98 2.22 -18.55
C ALA A 45 8.61 3.61 -18.31
N VAL A 46 9.33 3.77 -17.20
CA VAL A 46 9.99 5.04 -16.84
C VAL A 46 11.32 4.81 -16.13
N GLY A 47 12.30 5.69 -16.39
CA GLY A 47 13.68 5.51 -15.93
C GLY A 47 14.40 4.37 -16.63
N GLY A 48 15.33 3.73 -15.93
CA GLY A 48 16.15 2.65 -16.45
C GLY A 48 17.37 3.11 -17.24
N SER A 49 18.11 2.14 -17.76
CA SER A 49 19.33 2.37 -18.54
C SER A 49 19.42 1.43 -19.74
N VAL A 50 20.37 1.71 -20.62
CA VAL A 50 20.61 0.95 -21.85
C VAL A 50 22.06 0.49 -21.88
N LYS A 51 22.26 -0.81 -22.08
CA LYS A 51 23.56 -1.40 -22.41
C LYS A 51 23.64 -1.60 -23.91
N GLU A 52 24.74 -1.18 -24.52
CA GLU A 52 25.05 -1.45 -25.92
C GLU A 52 26.08 -2.56 -26.03
N ASN A 53 25.94 -3.42 -27.04
CA ASN A 53 26.98 -4.39 -27.39
C ASN A 53 27.59 -4.00 -28.74
N PRO A 54 28.90 -3.70 -28.80
CA PRO A 54 29.55 -3.28 -30.05
C PRO A 54 29.43 -4.32 -31.18
N GLY A 55 29.54 -3.85 -32.42
CA GLY A 55 29.50 -4.68 -33.63
C GLY A 55 28.34 -4.33 -34.55
N THR A 56 27.94 -5.27 -35.40
CA THR A 56 26.83 -5.09 -36.34
C THR A 56 25.86 -6.24 -36.20
N PHE A 57 24.58 -5.92 -36.03
CA PHE A 57 23.54 -6.93 -35.93
C PHE A 57 23.40 -7.70 -37.24
N ASP A 58 23.47 -9.02 -37.13
CA ASP A 58 23.20 -9.95 -38.21
C ASP A 58 21.88 -10.69 -37.91
N ALA A 59 20.87 -10.46 -38.77
CA ALA A 59 19.54 -11.06 -38.63
C ALA A 59 19.53 -12.60 -38.83
N VAL A 60 20.59 -13.17 -39.38
CA VAL A 60 20.74 -14.62 -39.61
C VAL A 60 21.30 -15.30 -38.37
N THR A 61 22.46 -14.88 -37.88
CA THR A 61 23.10 -15.47 -36.69
C THR A 61 22.45 -15.02 -35.39
N ARG A 62 21.86 -13.81 -35.37
CA ARG A 62 21.12 -13.23 -34.23
C ARG A 62 21.95 -13.17 -32.95
N GLY A 63 23.27 -13.04 -33.11
CA GLY A 63 24.20 -12.79 -32.01
C GLY A 63 24.02 -11.40 -31.41
N PRO A 64 24.57 -11.14 -30.21
CA PRO A 64 24.34 -9.89 -29.49
C PRO A 64 24.99 -8.66 -30.14
N GLU A 65 25.86 -8.82 -31.14
CA GLU A 65 26.63 -7.75 -31.77
C GLU A 65 25.72 -6.67 -32.35
N GLY A 66 26.07 -5.40 -32.10
CA GLY A 66 25.29 -4.25 -32.57
C GLY A 66 23.89 -4.10 -31.95
N GLN A 67 23.56 -4.88 -30.91
CA GLN A 67 22.26 -4.81 -30.23
C GLN A 67 22.32 -4.01 -28.94
N THR A 68 21.13 -3.59 -28.46
CA THR A 68 20.95 -2.90 -27.19
C THR A 68 20.11 -3.73 -26.20
N TYR A 69 20.30 -3.47 -24.92
CA TYR A 69 19.52 -4.05 -23.84
C TYR A 69 19.03 -2.94 -22.91
N HIS A 70 17.71 -2.72 -22.88
CA HIS A 70 17.06 -1.75 -22.01
C HIS A 70 16.60 -2.46 -20.73
N GLY A 71 16.94 -1.95 -19.55
CA GLY A 71 16.59 -2.56 -18.27
C GLY A 71 16.56 -1.57 -17.11
N ASP A 72 16.21 -2.06 -15.92
CA ASP A 72 16.12 -1.28 -14.67
C ASP A 72 15.14 -0.10 -14.71
N HIS A 73 14.18 -0.12 -15.64
CA HIS A 73 13.04 0.80 -15.62
C HIS A 73 12.04 0.39 -14.56
N ALA A 74 11.23 1.34 -14.08
CA ALA A 74 9.97 1.04 -13.43
C ALA A 74 8.86 0.83 -14.47
N TYR A 75 7.82 0.09 -14.09
CA TYR A 75 6.57 0.00 -14.83
C TYR A 75 5.50 0.80 -14.09
N VAL A 76 4.66 1.52 -14.83
CA VAL A 76 3.59 2.33 -14.28
C VAL A 76 2.30 2.04 -15.03
N PHE A 77 1.26 1.68 -14.30
CA PHE A 77 -0.13 1.70 -14.78
C PHE A 77 -0.82 2.93 -14.20
N TYR A 78 -1.62 3.64 -15.01
CA TYR A 78 -2.32 4.84 -14.54
C TYR A 78 -3.77 4.89 -14.99
N GLN A 79 -4.60 5.54 -14.17
CA GLN A 79 -5.99 5.88 -14.48
C GLN A 79 -6.26 7.32 -14.03
N ILE A 80 -6.91 8.09 -14.89
CA ILE A 80 -7.32 9.48 -14.64
C ILE A 80 -8.85 9.53 -14.71
N PRO A 81 -9.55 9.92 -13.63
CA PRO A 81 -11.01 10.02 -13.66
C PRO A 81 -11.46 11.24 -14.48
N ALA A 82 -12.73 11.28 -14.87
CA ALA A 82 -13.33 12.40 -15.62
C ALA A 82 -13.13 13.75 -14.92
N ASP A 83 -13.43 13.78 -13.62
CA ASP A 83 -13.31 14.97 -12.76
C ASP A 83 -12.07 14.83 -11.86
N ALA A 84 -10.90 14.75 -12.51
CA ALA A 84 -9.63 14.57 -11.81
C ALA A 84 -9.24 15.81 -10.97
N ARG A 85 -8.92 15.56 -9.71
CA ARG A 85 -8.21 16.49 -8.82
C ARG A 85 -6.84 16.83 -9.37
N GLN A 86 -6.29 17.96 -8.93
CA GLN A 86 -5.06 18.51 -9.48
C GLN A 86 -3.83 17.60 -9.28
N TYR A 87 -3.71 16.98 -8.10
CA TYR A 87 -2.53 16.18 -7.74
C TYR A 87 -2.84 14.68 -7.80
N PRO A 88 -2.17 13.91 -8.69
CA PRO A 88 -2.32 12.46 -8.70
C PRO A 88 -1.62 11.80 -7.51
N LEU A 89 -2.06 10.59 -7.18
CA LEU A 89 -1.42 9.70 -6.21
C LEU A 89 -0.50 8.72 -6.93
N VAL A 90 0.79 8.76 -6.61
CA VAL A 90 1.78 7.78 -7.06
C VAL A 90 1.97 6.75 -5.96
N MET A 91 1.53 5.51 -6.17
CA MET A 91 1.51 4.47 -5.14
C MET A 91 2.65 3.47 -5.32
N TRP A 92 3.54 3.40 -4.34
CA TRP A 92 4.78 2.64 -4.38
C TRP A 92 4.82 1.56 -3.29
N HIS A 93 4.72 0.29 -3.71
CA HIS A 93 4.70 -0.89 -2.85
C HIS A 93 6.03 -1.13 -2.06
N GLY A 94 5.98 -2.06 -1.10
CA GLY A 94 7.13 -2.51 -0.30
C GLY A 94 7.97 -3.66 -0.88
N ILE A 95 8.78 -4.30 -0.02
CA ILE A 95 9.62 -5.44 -0.40
C ILE A 95 8.77 -6.70 -0.64
N GLY A 96 9.17 -7.55 -1.59
CA GLY A 96 8.47 -8.79 -1.91
C GLY A 96 7.08 -8.60 -2.52
N GLN A 97 6.66 -7.36 -2.78
CA GLN A 97 5.36 -6.99 -3.33
C GLN A 97 5.53 -6.26 -4.66
N PHE A 98 4.40 -5.95 -5.30
CA PHE A 98 4.27 -5.14 -6.51
C PHE A 98 2.97 -4.32 -6.47
N SER A 99 2.58 -3.66 -7.57
CA SER A 99 1.35 -2.84 -7.71
C SER A 99 0.09 -3.45 -7.11
N LYS A 100 -0.06 -4.78 -7.14
CA LYS A 100 -1.12 -5.57 -6.50
C LYS A 100 -1.39 -5.24 -5.03
N THR A 101 -0.41 -4.64 -4.35
CA THR A 101 -0.52 -4.02 -3.01
C THR A 101 -1.72 -3.07 -2.91
N TRP A 102 -2.01 -2.31 -3.97
CA TRP A 102 -3.01 -1.23 -3.98
C TRP A 102 -4.28 -1.58 -4.75
N GLU A 103 -4.27 -2.70 -5.48
CA GLU A 103 -5.39 -3.20 -6.28
C GLU A 103 -6.42 -3.93 -5.39
N THR A 104 -7.30 -4.75 -5.96
CA THR A 104 -8.29 -5.58 -5.24
C THR A 104 -7.70 -6.26 -3.99
N THR A 105 -8.35 -6.22 -2.83
CA THR A 105 -7.80 -6.84 -1.61
C THR A 105 -7.72 -8.38 -1.75
N PRO A 106 -6.94 -9.08 -0.88
CA PRO A 106 -6.83 -10.54 -0.97
C PRO A 106 -8.17 -11.28 -0.86
N ASP A 107 -9.15 -10.69 -0.17
CA ASP A 107 -10.52 -11.19 -0.04
C ASP A 107 -11.50 -10.64 -1.09
N GLY A 108 -11.02 -9.92 -2.11
CA GLY A 108 -11.82 -9.54 -3.29
C GLY A 108 -12.50 -8.17 -3.24
N ARG A 109 -12.29 -7.35 -2.20
CA ARG A 109 -12.86 -6.00 -2.10
C ARG A 109 -12.06 -4.98 -2.93
N GLU A 110 -12.61 -3.78 -3.09
CA GLU A 110 -11.86 -2.67 -3.68
C GLU A 110 -10.64 -2.29 -2.80
N GLY A 111 -9.49 -2.09 -3.44
CA GLY A 111 -8.32 -1.47 -2.82
C GLY A 111 -8.19 0.01 -3.16
N PHE A 112 -7.09 0.60 -2.73
CA PHE A 112 -6.82 2.04 -2.87
C PHE A 112 -6.82 2.54 -4.31
N GLN A 113 -6.46 1.71 -5.29
CA GLN A 113 -6.59 2.03 -6.71
C GLN A 113 -8.01 2.51 -7.04
N ASN A 114 -9.02 1.67 -6.75
CA ASN A 114 -10.40 1.98 -7.07
C ASN A 114 -10.98 3.04 -6.14
N ILE A 115 -10.68 2.93 -4.84
CA ILE A 115 -11.21 3.85 -3.82
C ILE A 115 -10.78 5.29 -4.14
N PHE A 116 -9.50 5.54 -4.43
CA PHE A 116 -9.04 6.90 -4.71
C PHE A 116 -9.36 7.38 -6.12
N LEU A 117 -9.41 6.48 -7.11
CA LEU A 117 -9.92 6.82 -8.44
C LEU A 117 -11.38 7.31 -8.38
N ARG A 118 -12.21 6.64 -7.58
CA ARG A 118 -13.59 7.03 -7.27
C ARG A 118 -13.67 8.34 -6.50
N ARG A 119 -12.69 8.65 -5.65
CA ARG A 119 -12.57 9.93 -4.94
C ARG A 119 -12.01 11.06 -5.81
N GLY A 120 -11.84 10.84 -7.11
CA GLY A 120 -11.44 11.86 -8.08
C GLY A 120 -9.92 12.03 -8.23
N PHE A 121 -9.09 11.16 -7.66
CA PHE A 121 -7.65 11.25 -7.85
C PHE A 121 -7.22 10.50 -9.10
N GLY A 122 -6.30 11.08 -9.88
CA GLY A 122 -5.49 10.28 -10.80
C GLY A 122 -4.62 9.32 -9.98
N VAL A 123 -4.59 8.04 -10.35
CA VAL A 123 -3.79 7.02 -9.65
C VAL A 123 -2.72 6.46 -10.58
N TYR A 124 -1.49 6.35 -10.06
CA TYR A 124 -0.34 5.78 -10.76
C TYR A 124 0.22 4.67 -9.88
N LEU A 125 -0.02 3.41 -10.28
CA LEU A 125 0.53 2.24 -9.60
C LEU A 125 1.88 1.90 -10.19
N LEU A 126 2.90 1.86 -9.34
CA LEU A 126 4.29 1.64 -9.71
C LEU A 126 4.70 0.20 -9.38
N ASP A 127 5.27 -0.51 -10.34
CA ASP A 127 6.19 -1.63 -10.07
C ASP A 127 7.61 -1.07 -10.15
N GLN A 128 8.32 -1.07 -9.03
CA GLN A 128 9.68 -0.54 -8.98
C GLN A 128 10.65 -1.38 -9.85
N PRO A 129 11.81 -0.83 -10.26
CA PRO A 129 12.82 -1.58 -11.00
C PRO A 129 13.09 -2.96 -10.42
N ARG A 130 13.21 -3.95 -11.32
CA ARG A 130 13.52 -5.36 -11.00
C ARG A 130 12.38 -6.11 -10.28
N ARG A 131 11.14 -5.60 -10.32
CA ARG A 131 9.97 -6.20 -9.66
C ARG A 131 8.77 -6.31 -10.61
N GLY A 132 7.99 -7.39 -10.50
CA GLY A 132 6.72 -7.50 -11.23
C GLY A 132 6.87 -7.28 -12.74
N ASN A 133 6.08 -6.36 -13.30
CA ASN A 133 6.16 -6.01 -14.73
C ASN A 133 7.46 -5.30 -15.12
N ALA A 134 8.22 -4.79 -14.15
CA ALA A 134 9.54 -4.16 -14.29
C ALA A 134 10.71 -5.15 -14.07
N ALA A 135 10.48 -6.44 -14.27
CA ALA A 135 11.46 -7.51 -14.03
C ALA A 135 12.70 -7.51 -14.95
N ARG A 136 12.74 -6.69 -16.01
CA ARG A 136 13.87 -6.63 -16.94
C ARG A 136 15.05 -5.89 -16.31
N SER A 137 15.83 -6.59 -15.50
CA SER A 137 16.97 -6.04 -14.77
C SER A 137 18.23 -5.88 -15.64
N MET A 138 19.07 -4.92 -15.30
CA MET A 138 20.46 -4.80 -15.76
C MET A 138 21.45 -5.62 -14.93
N ALA A 139 21.03 -6.09 -13.75
CA ALA A 139 21.81 -6.95 -12.88
C ALA A 139 21.37 -8.41 -13.04
N GLU A 140 22.30 -9.34 -12.85
CA GLU A 140 21.98 -10.75 -12.76
C GLU A 140 21.23 -11.03 -11.45
N GLY A 141 20.32 -12.00 -11.49
CA GLY A 141 19.52 -12.41 -10.34
C GLY A 141 19.24 -13.91 -10.36
N THR A 142 19.21 -14.52 -9.18
CA THR A 142 18.76 -15.90 -8.98
C THR A 142 17.47 -15.87 -8.18
N ILE A 143 16.46 -16.59 -8.65
CA ILE A 143 15.18 -16.74 -7.94
C ILE A 143 15.15 -18.13 -7.33
N SER A 144 15.05 -18.18 -6.00
CA SER A 144 14.90 -19.43 -5.25
C SER A 144 13.50 -19.49 -4.63
N PRO A 145 12.68 -20.50 -4.94
CA PRO A 145 11.39 -20.70 -4.27
C PRO A 145 11.64 -21.23 -2.84
N THR A 146 11.63 -20.33 -1.86
CA THR A 146 11.83 -20.66 -0.45
C THR A 146 10.47 -20.77 0.25
N PRO A 147 10.17 -21.86 0.98
CA PRO A 147 8.99 -21.93 1.84
C PRO A 147 9.14 -21.02 3.08
N ASP A 148 8.75 -19.75 2.97
CA ASP A 148 8.92 -18.72 4.00
C ASP A 148 7.60 -17.99 4.37
N GLU A 149 6.45 -18.46 3.90
CA GLU A 149 5.15 -17.83 4.15
C GLU A 149 4.82 -17.59 5.65
N PRO A 150 5.10 -18.52 6.59
CA PRO A 150 4.91 -18.25 8.02
C PRO A 150 5.74 -17.07 8.55
N PHE A 151 6.95 -16.88 8.02
CA PHE A 151 7.79 -15.74 8.39
C PHE A 151 7.13 -14.42 7.97
N TRP A 152 6.56 -14.37 6.77
CA TRP A 152 5.85 -13.20 6.27
C TRP A 152 4.52 -12.97 6.98
N PHE A 153 3.78 -14.02 7.32
CA PHE A 153 2.55 -13.93 8.11
C PHE A 153 2.77 -13.21 9.45
N ASN A 154 3.84 -13.59 10.17
CA ASN A 154 4.23 -12.94 11.43
C ASN A 154 4.75 -11.51 11.19
N THR A 155 5.63 -11.33 10.20
CA THR A 155 6.20 -10.00 9.86
C THR A 155 5.13 -9.00 9.49
N PHE A 156 4.07 -9.43 8.80
CA PHE A 156 2.96 -8.57 8.41
C PHE A 156 1.90 -8.40 9.49
N ARG A 157 2.12 -8.99 10.67
CA ARG A 157 1.25 -8.91 11.85
C ARG A 157 -0.19 -9.33 11.55
N VAL A 158 -0.34 -10.37 10.74
CA VAL A 158 -1.62 -11.06 10.55
C VAL A 158 -1.95 -11.93 11.77
N GLY A 159 -0.91 -12.46 12.41
CA GLY A 159 -1.00 -13.28 13.61
C GLY A 159 0.37 -13.86 13.99
N GLU A 160 0.33 -14.90 14.83
CA GLU A 160 1.46 -15.77 15.11
C GLU A 160 1.16 -17.12 14.49
N TRP A 161 1.80 -17.42 13.35
CA TRP A 161 1.48 -18.60 12.56
C TRP A 161 1.37 -19.89 13.42
N PRO A 162 0.29 -20.67 13.27
CA PRO A 162 -0.78 -20.56 12.26
C PRO A 162 -1.98 -19.70 12.71
N ASP A 163 -1.93 -19.12 13.90
CA ASP A 163 -3.07 -18.46 14.54
C ASP A 163 -3.13 -16.97 14.19
N PHE A 164 -4.32 -16.49 13.85
CA PHE A 164 -4.54 -15.07 13.62
C PHE A 164 -4.62 -14.30 14.94
N PHE A 165 -4.17 -13.04 14.96
CA PHE A 165 -4.39 -12.20 16.14
C PHE A 165 -5.90 -11.98 16.38
N PRO A 166 -6.37 -12.03 17.63
CA PRO A 166 -7.74 -11.68 17.97
C PRO A 166 -8.06 -10.23 17.52
N GLY A 167 -9.12 -10.08 16.73
CA GLY A 167 -9.57 -8.78 16.23
C GLY A 167 -8.79 -8.22 15.04
N VAL A 168 -7.87 -8.98 14.45
CA VAL A 168 -7.15 -8.53 13.24
C VAL A 168 -8.10 -8.27 12.08
N GLN A 169 -7.88 -7.17 11.37
CA GLN A 169 -8.66 -6.70 10.23
C GLN A 169 -8.25 -7.44 8.94
N PHE A 170 -8.19 -8.77 9.01
CA PHE A 170 -7.83 -9.63 7.89
C PHE A 170 -8.82 -10.80 7.77
N SER A 171 -9.27 -11.07 6.55
CA SER A 171 -10.24 -12.14 6.28
C SER A 171 -9.75 -13.51 6.74
N LYS A 172 -10.63 -14.29 7.36
CA LYS A 172 -10.35 -15.65 7.83
C LYS A 172 -10.71 -16.72 6.80
N ASP A 173 -11.19 -16.31 5.62
CA ASP A 173 -11.36 -17.20 4.49
C ASP A 173 -9.99 -17.75 4.04
N PRO A 174 -9.78 -19.07 3.99
CA PRO A 174 -8.53 -19.66 3.49
C PRO A 174 -8.11 -19.14 2.11
N GLU A 175 -9.08 -18.79 1.25
CA GLU A 175 -8.77 -18.24 -0.08
C GLU A 175 -8.12 -16.87 0.00
N ALA A 176 -8.49 -16.03 0.98
CA ALA A 176 -7.85 -14.72 1.17
C ALA A 176 -6.36 -14.87 1.51
N LEU A 177 -6.01 -15.84 2.36
CA LEU A 177 -4.61 -16.12 2.68
C LEU A 177 -3.86 -16.70 1.47
N ASN A 178 -4.51 -17.57 0.67
CA ASN A 178 -3.96 -18.06 -0.59
C ASN A 178 -3.67 -16.92 -1.59
N GLN A 179 -4.59 -15.96 -1.75
CA GLN A 179 -4.36 -14.77 -2.59
C GLN A 179 -3.25 -13.88 -2.01
N TYR A 180 -3.18 -13.74 -0.70
CA TYR A 180 -2.20 -12.90 -0.02
C TYR A 180 -0.75 -13.38 -0.23
N PHE A 181 -0.50 -14.69 -0.27
CA PHE A 181 0.82 -15.21 -0.64
C PHE A 181 1.08 -15.13 -2.15
N ARG A 182 0.05 -15.24 -3.00
CA ARG A 182 0.18 -15.13 -4.46
C ARG A 182 0.44 -13.72 -4.98
N GLN A 183 0.21 -12.68 -4.16
CA GLN A 183 0.64 -11.32 -4.50
C GLN A 183 2.11 -11.03 -4.18
N MET A 184 2.84 -12.01 -3.63
CA MET A 184 4.28 -11.87 -3.41
C MET A 184 5.06 -12.17 -4.68
N VAL A 185 6.10 -11.39 -4.95
CA VAL A 185 6.99 -11.55 -6.12
C VAL A 185 8.46 -11.35 -5.73
N PRO A 186 9.39 -12.08 -6.37
CA PRO A 186 10.82 -11.92 -6.11
C PRO A 186 11.36 -10.62 -6.72
N ASN A 187 12.56 -10.24 -6.29
CA ASN A 187 13.35 -9.23 -7.00
C ASN A 187 14.28 -9.92 -8.01
N ILE A 188 14.37 -9.40 -9.24
CA ILE A 188 15.31 -9.89 -10.25
C ILE A 188 16.66 -9.19 -10.06
N GLY A 189 17.53 -9.80 -9.27
CA GLY A 189 18.84 -9.24 -8.91
C GLY A 189 18.84 -8.58 -7.53
N PRO A 190 19.90 -7.87 -7.15
CA PRO A 190 19.95 -7.16 -5.87
C PRO A 190 18.98 -5.97 -5.86
N ILE A 191 18.56 -5.56 -4.67
CA ILE A 191 17.88 -4.27 -4.50
C ILE A 191 18.93 -3.17 -4.60
N ASP A 192 18.64 -2.16 -5.43
CA ASP A 192 19.45 -0.96 -5.56
C ASP A 192 18.56 0.26 -5.31
N ILE A 193 18.82 0.94 -4.20
CA ILE A 193 18.03 2.09 -3.76
C ILE A 193 18.11 3.23 -4.78
N SER A 194 19.30 3.49 -5.31
CA SER A 194 19.52 4.59 -6.26
C SER A 194 18.75 4.35 -7.55
N VAL A 195 18.81 3.13 -8.09
CA VAL A 195 18.04 2.76 -9.31
C VAL A 195 16.54 2.97 -9.09
N ASN A 196 16.03 2.58 -7.92
CA ASN A 196 14.61 2.76 -7.59
C ASN A 196 14.24 4.25 -7.46
N VAL A 197 14.99 5.01 -6.67
CA VAL A 197 14.78 6.46 -6.45
C VAL A 197 14.86 7.22 -7.77
N ASP A 198 15.78 6.86 -8.65
CA ASP A 198 15.96 7.49 -9.96
C ASP A 198 14.74 7.26 -10.86
N ALA A 199 14.23 6.03 -10.92
CA ALA A 199 13.05 5.72 -11.72
C ALA A 199 11.82 6.50 -11.26
N VAL A 200 11.60 6.62 -9.94
CA VAL A 200 10.48 7.39 -9.38
C VAL A 200 10.69 8.89 -9.55
N SER A 201 11.92 9.39 -9.41
CA SER A 201 12.25 10.79 -9.74
C SER A 201 11.88 11.11 -11.19
N VAL A 202 12.25 10.27 -12.15
CA VAL A 202 11.92 10.48 -13.58
C VAL A 202 10.40 10.38 -13.81
N LEU A 203 9.68 9.57 -13.05
CA LEU A 203 8.21 9.56 -13.08
C LEU A 203 7.64 10.94 -12.72
N PHE A 204 8.10 11.54 -11.61
CA PHE A 204 7.67 12.88 -11.21
C PHE A 204 8.12 13.98 -12.16
N ASP A 205 9.25 13.83 -12.87
CA ASP A 205 9.61 14.74 -13.97
C ASP A 205 8.63 14.64 -15.15
N LYS A 206 8.11 13.44 -15.42
CA LYS A 206 7.19 13.16 -16.52
C LYS A 206 5.76 13.62 -16.24
N ILE A 207 5.23 13.35 -15.04
CA ILE A 207 3.82 13.61 -14.70
C ILE A 207 3.63 14.98 -14.02
N GLY A 208 4.72 15.62 -13.60
CA GLY A 208 4.68 16.87 -12.86
C GLY A 208 4.35 16.64 -11.38
N GLN A 209 3.67 17.63 -10.78
CA GLN A 209 3.42 17.64 -9.34
C GLN A 209 2.42 16.57 -8.91
N GLY A 210 2.69 15.88 -7.80
CA GLY A 210 1.80 14.86 -7.25
C GLY A 210 2.11 14.47 -5.81
N ILE A 211 1.34 13.54 -5.27
CA ILE A 211 1.49 13.02 -3.92
C ILE A 211 2.10 11.62 -4.00
N LEU A 212 3.17 11.37 -3.25
CA LEU A 212 3.79 10.06 -3.18
C LEU A 212 3.18 9.26 -2.03
N VAL A 213 2.64 8.08 -2.33
CA VAL A 213 2.12 7.12 -1.36
C VAL A 213 3.07 5.94 -1.29
N THR A 214 3.62 5.65 -0.11
CA THR A 214 4.63 4.60 0.09
C THR A 214 4.18 3.55 1.09
N HIS A 215 4.79 2.37 1.02
CA HIS A 215 4.58 1.29 1.97
C HIS A 215 5.89 0.62 2.32
N SER A 216 6.11 0.38 3.62
CA SER A 216 7.19 -0.49 4.10
C SER A 216 8.55 -0.04 3.59
N HIS A 217 9.25 -0.90 2.83
CA HIS A 217 10.57 -0.63 2.29
C HIS A 217 10.63 0.64 1.41
N SER A 218 9.57 0.99 0.70
CA SER A 218 9.57 2.20 -0.13
C SER A 218 9.47 3.50 0.67
N GLY A 219 9.17 3.45 1.98
CA GLY A 219 9.16 4.63 2.84
C GLY A 219 10.52 5.36 2.82
N GLY A 220 11.59 4.65 3.17
CA GLY A 220 12.97 5.18 3.13
C GLY A 220 13.37 5.75 1.77
N MET A 221 13.01 5.04 0.71
CA MET A 221 13.27 5.46 -0.68
C MET A 221 12.41 6.67 -1.08
N GLY A 222 11.21 6.80 -0.51
CA GLY A 222 10.33 7.96 -0.69
C GLY A 222 10.94 9.25 -0.14
N TRP A 223 11.57 9.20 1.05
CA TRP A 223 12.29 10.35 1.61
C TRP A 223 13.41 10.82 0.68
N LEU A 224 14.23 9.87 0.20
CA LEU A 224 15.32 10.16 -0.74
C LEU A 224 14.78 10.72 -2.07
N THR A 225 13.65 10.21 -2.55
CA THR A 225 13.02 10.71 -3.77
C THR A 225 12.53 12.14 -3.59
N ALA A 226 11.93 12.48 -2.45
CA ALA A 226 11.52 13.86 -2.15
C ALA A 226 12.70 14.82 -1.93
N VAL A 227 13.85 14.33 -1.45
CA VAL A 227 15.10 15.11 -1.43
C VAL A 227 15.61 15.37 -2.86
N LYS A 228 15.44 14.39 -3.75
CA LYS A 228 15.89 14.46 -5.14
C LYS A 228 14.97 15.29 -6.04
N ASN A 229 13.65 15.17 -5.88
CA ASN A 229 12.66 15.75 -6.77
C ASN A 229 11.56 16.52 -6.00
N GLN A 230 11.49 17.83 -6.24
CA GLN A 230 10.54 18.74 -5.58
C GLN A 230 9.15 18.81 -6.24
N ASN A 231 8.90 18.01 -7.29
CA ASN A 231 7.54 17.81 -7.81
C ASN A 231 6.68 16.98 -6.85
N ILE A 232 7.28 16.25 -5.92
CA ILE A 232 6.55 15.61 -4.82
C ILE A 232 6.01 16.73 -3.91
N LYS A 233 4.69 16.81 -3.79
CA LYS A 233 4.00 17.83 -3.00
C LYS A 233 3.69 17.40 -1.58
N ALA A 234 3.63 16.10 -1.34
CA ALA A 234 3.39 15.49 -0.03
C ALA A 234 3.77 14.01 -0.06
N ILE A 235 3.96 13.42 1.13
CA ILE A 235 4.12 11.97 1.28
C ILE A 235 3.09 11.41 2.26
N VAL A 236 2.42 10.34 1.85
CA VAL A 236 1.66 9.45 2.73
C VAL A 236 2.41 8.13 2.83
N SER A 237 2.83 7.71 4.02
CA SER A 237 3.58 6.47 4.20
C SER A 237 2.89 5.52 5.15
N TYR A 238 2.68 4.28 4.70
CA TYR A 238 2.16 3.20 5.52
C TYR A 238 3.33 2.35 5.99
N GLU A 239 3.55 2.34 7.30
CA GLU A 239 4.52 1.51 8.00
C GLU A 239 5.96 1.54 7.42
N PRO A 240 6.59 2.72 7.25
CA PRO A 240 7.92 2.83 6.67
C PRO A 240 8.94 1.99 7.43
N GLY A 241 9.65 1.12 6.70
CA GLY A 241 10.46 0.06 7.31
C GLY A 241 11.86 0.49 7.75
N SER A 242 12.45 1.50 7.12
CA SER A 242 13.83 1.96 7.39
C SER A 242 14.14 3.23 6.56
N GLY A 243 15.40 3.68 6.59
CA GLY A 243 15.88 4.76 5.73
C GLY A 243 15.51 6.16 6.19
N PHE A 244 15.15 6.33 7.46
CA PHE A 244 14.87 7.63 8.06
C PHE A 244 16.10 8.54 7.97
N LEU A 245 15.93 9.72 7.37
CA LEU A 245 17.01 10.66 7.10
C LEU A 245 17.08 11.71 8.21
N PHE A 246 18.21 11.85 8.88
CA PHE A 246 18.46 12.91 9.87
C PHE A 246 19.57 13.83 9.36
N PRO A 247 19.66 15.08 9.83
CA PRO A 247 20.85 15.88 9.59
C PRO A 247 22.09 15.16 10.11
N GLU A 248 23.20 15.25 9.39
CA GLU A 248 24.50 14.83 9.90
C GLU A 248 24.77 15.46 11.28
N GLY A 249 25.14 14.64 12.26
CA GLY A 249 25.32 15.05 13.66
C GLY A 249 24.06 15.00 14.53
N GLU A 250 22.87 14.78 13.96
CA GLU A 250 21.61 14.61 14.68
C GLU A 250 21.01 13.19 14.54
N VAL A 251 21.77 12.24 13.98
CA VAL A 251 21.36 10.84 13.86
C VAL A 251 21.21 10.23 15.26
N PRO A 252 20.04 9.68 15.65
CA PRO A 252 19.86 9.06 16.95
C PRO A 252 20.67 7.76 17.07
N ALA A 253 20.85 7.29 18.31
CA ALA A 253 21.45 5.98 18.55
C ALA A 253 20.61 4.86 17.88
N PRO A 254 21.22 3.74 17.47
CA PRO A 254 20.47 2.60 16.96
C PRO A 254 19.41 2.12 17.96
N ILE A 255 18.24 1.72 17.45
CA ILE A 255 17.17 1.16 18.27
C ILE A 255 17.24 -0.36 18.18
N GLU A 256 17.64 -0.98 19.29
CA GLU A 256 17.75 -2.43 19.40
C GLU A 256 16.38 -3.12 19.27
N ASN A 257 16.38 -4.25 18.55
CA ASN A 257 15.22 -5.12 18.42
C ASN A 257 15.66 -6.55 18.05
N SER A 258 14.74 -7.50 18.15
CA SER A 258 14.97 -8.93 17.95
C SER A 258 15.39 -9.34 16.54
N ALA A 259 15.26 -8.46 15.53
CA ALA A 259 15.76 -8.67 14.17
C ALA A 259 17.13 -8.00 13.91
N GLY A 260 17.72 -7.36 14.93
CA GLY A 260 18.94 -6.56 14.82
C GLY A 260 18.65 -5.05 14.76
N PRO A 261 19.60 -4.20 15.19
CA PRO A 261 19.34 -2.78 15.44
C PRO A 261 18.85 -2.03 14.19
N LEU A 262 17.81 -1.21 14.39
CA LEU A 262 17.36 -0.27 13.37
C LEU A 262 18.24 0.99 13.42
N VAL A 263 18.86 1.31 12.29
CA VAL A 263 19.69 2.51 12.13
C VAL A 263 19.03 3.52 11.20
N ALA A 264 19.27 4.79 11.49
CA ALA A 264 18.92 5.90 10.62
C ALA A 264 20.14 6.38 9.81
N THR A 265 19.90 7.21 8.80
CA THR A 265 20.95 7.69 7.90
C THR A 265 21.14 9.20 8.06
N GLY A 266 22.39 9.64 8.22
CA GLY A 266 22.74 11.06 8.18
C GLY A 266 22.79 11.58 6.75
N VAL A 267 22.25 12.78 6.52
CA VAL A 267 22.34 13.50 5.25
C VAL A 267 22.75 14.96 5.48
N PRO A 268 23.34 15.63 4.47
CA PRO A 268 23.64 17.06 4.57
C PRO A 268 22.40 17.87 4.97
N MET A 269 22.59 18.90 5.80
CA MET A 269 21.48 19.74 6.27
C MET A 269 20.66 20.32 5.12
N GLU A 270 21.29 20.73 4.02
CA GLU A 270 20.59 21.24 2.83
C GLU A 270 19.60 20.22 2.25
N ASP A 271 19.98 18.95 2.21
CA ASP A 271 19.12 17.86 1.73
C ASP A 271 18.01 17.57 2.73
N PHE A 272 18.34 17.49 4.02
CA PHE A 272 17.33 17.30 5.08
C PHE A 272 16.25 18.39 5.06
N MET A 273 16.64 19.66 4.87
CA MET A 273 15.73 20.80 4.80
C MET A 273 14.78 20.76 3.59
N LYS A 274 14.93 19.84 2.64
CA LYS A 274 13.93 19.63 1.59
C LYS A 274 12.70 18.88 2.12
N LEU A 275 12.86 18.01 3.11
CA LEU A 275 11.76 17.28 3.75
C LEU A 275 10.84 18.21 4.55
N THR A 276 11.35 19.35 5.03
CA THR A 276 10.55 20.33 5.79
C THR A 276 9.60 21.16 4.91
N LYS A 277 9.74 21.07 3.58
CA LYS A 277 8.99 21.89 2.62
C LYS A 277 7.69 21.25 2.14
N ILE A 278 7.42 20.00 2.55
CA ILE A 278 6.22 19.26 2.17
C ILE A 278 5.58 18.65 3.42
N PRO A 279 4.24 18.56 3.48
CA PRO A 279 3.57 17.82 4.53
C PRO A 279 3.78 16.31 4.34
N ILE A 280 3.99 15.61 5.45
CA ILE A 280 4.20 14.15 5.48
C ILE A 280 3.31 13.54 6.57
N ILE A 281 2.63 12.45 6.25
CA ILE A 281 1.91 11.65 7.23
C ILE A 281 2.35 10.19 7.17
N ILE A 282 2.55 9.60 8.34
CA ILE A 282 2.94 8.21 8.54
C ILE A 282 1.85 7.50 9.34
N TYR A 283 1.44 6.32 8.87
CA TYR A 283 0.50 5.45 9.55
C TYR A 283 1.18 4.15 10.00
N TYR A 284 0.95 3.75 11.24
CA TYR A 284 1.27 2.42 11.77
C TYR A 284 0.00 1.78 12.31
N GLY A 285 -0.22 0.50 12.01
CA GLY A 285 -1.32 -0.33 12.46
C GLY A 285 -1.19 -0.80 13.90
N ASP A 286 -1.85 -1.91 14.20
CA ASP A 286 -1.95 -2.49 15.54
C ASP A 286 -0.94 -3.63 15.73
N PHE A 287 -1.01 -4.29 16.88
CA PHE A 287 -0.16 -5.43 17.29
C PHE A 287 1.34 -5.11 17.33
N ILE A 288 1.68 -3.84 17.51
CA ILE A 288 3.05 -3.39 17.77
C ILE A 288 3.27 -3.45 19.29
N PRO A 289 4.25 -4.22 19.78
CA PRO A 289 4.46 -4.38 21.21
C PRO A 289 4.98 -3.08 21.83
N ALA A 290 4.54 -2.77 23.06
CA ALA A 290 4.99 -1.57 23.77
C ALA A 290 6.42 -1.70 24.29
N GLU A 291 6.85 -2.93 24.58
CA GLU A 291 8.17 -3.29 25.11
C GLU A 291 8.88 -4.25 24.15
N PRO A 292 10.21 -4.43 24.28
CA PRO A 292 10.93 -5.41 23.48
C PRO A 292 10.31 -6.81 23.52
N ASP A 293 10.10 -7.38 22.34
CA ASP A 293 9.48 -8.70 22.14
C ASP A 293 10.49 -9.66 21.49
N PRO A 294 10.69 -10.90 21.99
CA PRO A 294 11.59 -11.87 21.35
C PRO A 294 11.16 -12.26 19.93
N ASN A 295 9.91 -12.01 19.53
CA ASN A 295 9.44 -12.24 18.18
C ASN A 295 9.93 -11.11 17.24
N PRO A 296 10.84 -11.41 16.29
CA PRO A 296 11.37 -10.40 15.38
C PRO A 296 10.31 -9.80 14.44
N GLY A 297 9.22 -10.54 14.17
CA GLY A 297 8.13 -10.11 13.29
C GLY A 297 7.28 -8.98 13.88
N THR A 298 7.22 -8.84 15.21
CA THR A 298 6.47 -7.81 15.93
C THR A 298 7.39 -6.73 16.50
N ASP A 299 8.50 -7.13 17.15
CA ASP A 299 9.45 -6.20 17.79
C ASP A 299 10.13 -5.25 16.80
N GLY A 300 10.38 -5.73 15.57
CA GLY A 300 10.91 -4.89 14.51
C GLY A 300 10.02 -3.68 14.23
N TRP A 301 8.70 -3.79 14.40
CA TRP A 301 7.77 -2.67 14.19
C TRP A 301 7.72 -1.70 15.35
N ARG A 302 8.00 -2.15 16.58
CA ARG A 302 8.19 -1.25 17.74
C ARG A 302 9.34 -0.29 17.47
N ALA A 303 10.50 -0.82 17.07
CA ALA A 303 11.67 0.00 16.76
C ALA A 303 11.42 0.98 15.61
N ARG A 304 10.64 0.57 14.59
CA ARG A 304 10.27 1.43 13.45
C ARG A 304 9.31 2.54 13.83
N LEU A 305 8.30 2.25 14.65
CA LEU A 305 7.39 3.26 15.18
C LEU A 305 8.12 4.27 16.07
N GLU A 306 9.02 3.80 16.93
CA GLU A 306 9.88 4.65 17.76
C GLU A 306 10.78 5.55 16.91
N MET A 307 11.49 4.98 15.92
CA MET A 307 12.32 5.74 14.99
C MET A 307 11.51 6.76 14.19
N ALA A 308 10.30 6.40 13.72
CA ALA A 308 9.44 7.33 13.00
C ALA A 308 9.00 8.52 13.85
N ARG A 309 8.77 8.33 15.16
CA ARG A 309 8.49 9.42 16.11
C ARG A 309 9.70 10.32 16.30
N LEU A 310 10.89 9.76 16.49
CA LEU A 310 12.13 10.54 16.58
C LEU A 310 12.38 11.35 15.29
N TRP A 311 12.13 10.72 14.13
CA TRP A 311 12.30 11.35 12.85
C TRP A 311 11.30 12.49 12.62
N ARG A 312 10.02 12.27 12.93
CA ARG A 312 8.99 13.32 12.95
C ARG A 312 9.44 14.51 13.80
N ASP A 313 9.91 14.24 15.03
CA ASP A 313 10.32 15.29 15.95
C ASP A 313 11.52 16.07 15.42
N ALA A 314 12.48 15.39 14.77
CA ALA A 314 13.61 16.04 14.12
C ALA A 314 13.15 16.93 12.94
N VAL A 315 12.30 16.43 12.04
CA VAL A 315 11.82 17.23 10.89
C VAL A 315 11.01 18.44 11.37
N ASN A 316 10.12 18.25 12.36
CA ASN A 316 9.28 19.33 12.89
C ASN A 316 10.09 20.36 13.69
N LYS A 317 11.14 19.95 14.41
CA LYS A 317 12.09 20.86 15.07
C LYS A 317 12.76 21.80 14.06
N HIS A 318 12.98 21.34 12.83
CA HIS A 318 13.54 22.14 11.72
C HIS A 318 12.47 22.81 10.84
N GLY A 319 11.23 22.91 11.34
CA GLY A 319 10.15 23.67 10.71
C GLY A 319 9.33 22.90 9.67
N GLY A 320 9.43 21.56 9.63
CA GLY A 320 8.57 20.72 8.78
C GLY A 320 7.19 20.42 9.37
N ASP A 321 6.39 19.69 8.59
CA ASP A 321 5.02 19.27 8.93
C ASP A 321 4.90 17.75 8.77
N VAL A 322 5.36 17.01 9.78
CA VAL A 322 5.27 15.55 9.85
C VAL A 322 4.29 15.14 10.94
N THR A 323 3.36 14.26 10.58
CA THR A 323 2.45 13.59 11.52
C THR A 323 2.72 12.08 11.52
N VAL A 324 2.76 11.47 12.71
CA VAL A 324 2.83 10.00 12.87
C VAL A 324 1.58 9.56 13.62
N VAL A 325 0.77 8.72 12.98
CA VAL A 325 -0.47 8.17 13.50
C VAL A 325 -0.26 6.69 13.78
N HIS A 326 -0.33 6.31 15.05
CA HIS A 326 -0.47 4.92 15.45
C HIS A 326 -1.98 4.65 15.56
N LEU A 327 -2.55 3.87 14.64
CA LEU A 327 -3.99 3.72 14.44
C LEU A 327 -4.77 3.40 15.74
N PRO A 328 -4.27 2.53 16.65
CA PRO A 328 -4.95 2.28 17.92
C PRO A 328 -5.10 3.51 18.82
N GLU A 329 -4.20 4.49 18.72
CA GLU A 329 -4.25 5.75 19.50
C GLU A 329 -5.37 6.69 19.04
N VAL A 330 -5.86 6.51 17.80
CA VAL A 330 -7.02 7.24 17.24
C VAL A 330 -8.28 6.38 17.20
N GLY A 331 -8.28 5.23 17.89
CA GLY A 331 -9.46 4.37 18.05
C GLY A 331 -9.65 3.31 16.97
N ILE A 332 -8.75 3.23 15.99
CA ILE A 332 -8.81 2.27 14.89
C ILE A 332 -7.92 1.07 15.22
N LYS A 333 -8.52 -0.12 15.37
CA LYS A 333 -7.86 -1.31 15.93
C LYS A 333 -7.85 -2.48 14.98
N GLY A 334 -6.86 -3.35 15.18
CA GLY A 334 -6.70 -4.62 14.47
C GLY A 334 -6.01 -4.52 13.11
N ASN A 335 -5.52 -3.36 12.70
CA ASN A 335 -4.85 -3.21 11.42
C ASN A 335 -3.50 -3.95 11.38
N THR A 336 -3.23 -4.58 10.24
CA THR A 336 -1.99 -5.30 9.94
C THR A 336 -0.91 -4.35 9.41
N HIS A 337 0.17 -4.90 8.88
CA HIS A 337 1.15 -4.16 8.08
C HIS A 337 0.59 -3.61 6.76
N PHE A 338 -0.61 -4.03 6.32
CA PHE A 338 -1.25 -3.56 5.10
C PHE A 338 -2.61 -2.89 5.36
N PRO A 339 -2.68 -1.77 6.12
CA PRO A 339 -3.95 -1.12 6.48
C PRO A 339 -4.85 -0.77 5.29
N PHE A 340 -4.25 -0.48 4.14
CA PHE A 340 -4.95 -0.15 2.88
C PHE A 340 -5.61 -1.35 2.18
N SER A 341 -5.36 -2.57 2.64
CA SER A 341 -6.00 -3.81 2.14
C SER A 341 -6.77 -4.58 3.22
N ASP A 342 -6.66 -4.15 4.47
CA ASP A 342 -7.40 -4.69 5.61
C ASP A 342 -8.92 -4.55 5.45
N LEU A 343 -9.69 -5.25 6.28
CA LEU A 343 -11.17 -5.27 6.26
C LEU A 343 -11.79 -3.87 6.43
N ASN A 344 -11.13 -2.98 7.17
CA ASN A 344 -11.52 -1.58 7.36
C ASN A 344 -10.75 -0.61 6.43
N ASN A 345 -10.22 -1.06 5.29
CA ASN A 345 -9.42 -0.20 4.41
C ASN A 345 -10.13 1.09 3.94
N VAL A 346 -11.46 1.11 3.86
CA VAL A 346 -12.22 2.32 3.54
C VAL A 346 -12.06 3.39 4.65
N GLU A 347 -12.07 2.98 5.92
CA GLU A 347 -11.80 3.87 7.06
C GLU A 347 -10.36 4.41 7.02
N ILE A 348 -9.40 3.58 6.61
CA ILE A 348 -8.01 4.01 6.40
C ILE A 348 -7.89 5.00 5.22
N ALA A 349 -8.66 4.79 4.14
CA ALA A 349 -8.72 5.72 3.02
C ALA A 349 -9.36 7.06 3.42
N ASP A 350 -10.30 7.05 4.37
CA ASP A 350 -10.93 8.25 4.92
C ASP A 350 -9.91 9.12 5.66
N LEU A 351 -9.08 8.53 6.54
CA LEU A 351 -7.99 9.27 7.20
C LEU A 351 -7.07 9.98 6.21
N MET A 352 -6.65 9.28 5.15
CA MET A 352 -5.82 9.87 4.12
C MET A 352 -6.56 10.98 3.36
N SER A 353 -7.84 10.80 3.05
CA SER A 353 -8.65 11.81 2.36
C SER A 353 -8.87 13.06 3.19
N GLU A 354 -9.13 12.90 4.49
CA GLU A 354 -9.25 14.01 5.45
C GLU A 354 -7.95 14.79 5.56
N TRP A 355 -6.82 14.08 5.69
CA TRP A 355 -5.51 14.72 5.74
C TRP A 355 -5.16 15.46 4.45
N LEU A 356 -5.41 14.85 3.28
CA LEU A 356 -5.20 15.51 1.98
C LEU A 356 -6.04 16.77 1.85
N LYS A 357 -7.29 16.75 2.32
CA LYS A 357 -8.15 17.92 2.33
C LYS A 357 -7.65 19.00 3.30
N GLU A 358 -7.22 18.63 4.51
CA GLU A 358 -6.63 19.56 5.48
C GLU A 358 -5.41 20.29 4.90
N LYS A 359 -4.56 19.57 4.15
CA LYS A 359 -3.38 20.13 3.48
C LYS A 359 -3.70 20.82 2.15
N GLU A 360 -4.98 20.91 1.80
CA GLU A 360 -5.49 21.45 0.54
C GLU A 360 -4.88 20.79 -0.73
N LEU A 361 -4.61 19.49 -0.64
CA LEU A 361 -4.03 18.65 -1.70
C LEU A 361 -5.08 17.88 -2.50
N ASP A 362 -6.36 18.06 -2.19
CA ASP A 362 -7.49 17.45 -2.88
C ASP A 362 -8.20 18.42 -3.84
N LYS A 363 -7.63 19.58 -4.15
CA LYS A 363 -8.27 20.60 -5.00
C LYS A 363 -8.65 20.11 -6.40
#